data_AF-A0A1H3HNL1-F1
#
_entry.id   AF-A0A1H3HNL1-F1
#
_cell.length_a   1.000
_cell.length_b   1.000
_cell.length_c   1.000
_cell.angle_alpha   90.00
_cell.angle_beta   90.00
_cell.angle_gamma   90.00
#
_symmetry.space_group_name_H-M   'P 1'
#
loop_
_entity.id
_entity.type
_entity.pdbx_description
1 polymer ?
#
loop_
_entity_poly.entity_id
_entity_poly.type
_entity_poly.pdbx_seq_one_letter_code
_entity_poly.pdbx_strand_id
1 'polypeptide(L)'
;MRLFERILGARFEALAPEVQALHRQVGIKEGEISLRASPIMQLFGFPPPCKDAPLWFGTREEEHVAIWRRQIKDRELRSEVWQSGDLVVERMGVVTITSELVIAHGALSQETRGVRFMDMPLPRALWPRVTAREWGAAGTYHFKIEVRAPIFDVVLLAYEGWLRP
;
A
#
# COMPACT_ATOMS: atom_id res chain seq x y z
N MET A 1 12.58 8.27 1.14
CA MET A 1 12.60 7.55 -0.14
C MET A 1 12.25 8.56 -1.22
N ARG A 2 12.63 8.37 -2.49
CA ARG A 2 12.16 9.29 -3.55
C ARG A 2 11.31 8.62 -4.63
N LEU A 3 10.91 7.38 -4.41
CA LEU A 3 10.19 6.58 -5.41
C LEU A 3 8.92 7.28 -5.94
N PHE A 4 7.99 7.65 -5.05
CA PHE A 4 6.72 8.25 -5.45
C PHE A 4 6.92 9.66 -6.03
N GLU A 5 7.88 10.41 -5.49
CA GLU A 5 8.29 11.73 -6.02
C GLU A 5 8.87 11.61 -7.44
N ARG A 6 9.69 10.59 -7.72
CA ARG A 6 10.21 10.30 -9.07
C ARG A 6 9.10 9.93 -10.06
N ILE A 7 8.11 9.16 -9.63
CA ILE A 7 6.98 8.73 -10.48
C ILE A 7 6.03 9.90 -10.78
N LEU A 8 5.68 10.67 -9.76
CA LEU A 8 4.70 11.77 -9.88
C LEU A 8 5.31 13.04 -10.47
N GLY A 9 6.62 13.26 -10.31
CA GLY A 9 7.30 14.49 -10.71
C GLY A 9 6.71 15.71 -10.01
N ALA A 10 6.51 16.81 -10.74
CA ALA A 10 5.93 18.04 -10.19
C ALA A 10 4.54 17.86 -9.57
N ARG A 11 3.78 16.82 -9.97
CA ARG A 11 2.46 16.52 -9.37
C ARG A 11 2.56 16.11 -7.90
N PHE A 12 3.73 15.66 -7.44
CA PHE A 12 3.95 15.26 -6.06
C PHE A 12 3.64 16.39 -5.07
N GLU A 13 3.92 17.64 -5.45
CA GLU A 13 3.65 18.83 -4.63
C GLU A 13 2.15 19.10 -4.42
N ALA A 14 1.27 18.48 -5.22
CA ALA A 14 -0.18 18.59 -5.04
C ALA A 14 -0.71 17.67 -3.92
N LEU A 15 0.11 16.75 -3.39
CA LEU A 15 -0.26 15.89 -2.27
C LEU A 15 -0.30 16.67 -0.95
N ALA A 16 -1.11 16.19 0.00
CA ALA A 16 -1.10 16.73 1.36
C ALA A 16 0.32 16.61 1.98
N PRO A 17 0.76 17.59 2.79
CA PRO A 17 2.11 17.60 3.36
C PRO A 17 2.49 16.31 4.10
N GLU A 18 1.54 15.68 4.78
CA GLU A 18 1.74 14.43 5.52
C GLU A 18 2.03 13.25 4.60
N VAL A 19 1.37 13.20 3.42
CA VAL A 19 1.64 12.18 2.40
C VAL A 19 3.00 12.42 1.76
N GLN A 20 3.33 13.68 1.48
CA GLN A 20 4.67 14.04 0.98
C GLN A 20 5.77 13.63 1.96
N ALA A 21 5.60 13.92 3.24
CA ALA A 21 6.54 13.58 4.31
C ALA A 21 6.74 12.07 4.42
N LEU A 22 5.64 11.29 4.39
CA LEU A 22 5.70 9.84 4.43
C LEU A 22 6.58 9.29 3.30
N HIS A 23 6.38 9.77 2.08
CA HIS A 23 7.09 9.26 0.90
C HIS A 23 8.51 9.79 0.79
N ARG A 24 8.82 10.99 1.30
CA ARG A 24 10.18 11.58 1.27
C ARG A 24 11.13 10.98 2.31
N GLN A 25 10.62 10.55 3.45
CA GLN A 25 11.46 10.09 4.57
C GLN A 25 11.59 8.56 4.60
N VAL A 26 12.83 8.08 4.79
CA VAL A 26 13.12 6.68 5.11
C VAL A 26 13.17 6.54 6.62
N GLY A 27 12.70 5.42 7.17
CA GLY A 27 12.76 5.15 8.60
C GLY A 27 11.56 4.36 9.09
N ILE A 28 11.42 4.30 10.41
CA ILE A 28 10.29 3.67 11.09
C ILE A 28 9.30 4.77 11.46
N LYS A 29 8.04 4.57 11.06
CA LYS A 29 6.91 5.41 11.44
C LYS A 29 5.95 4.57 12.27
N GLU A 30 5.33 5.18 13.27
CA GLU A 30 4.41 4.50 14.18
C GLU A 30 3.00 5.03 14.03
N GLY A 31 2.02 4.16 14.31
CA GLY A 31 0.63 4.55 14.42
C GLY A 31 -0.25 3.34 14.69
N GLU A 32 -1.45 3.37 14.14
CA GLU A 32 -2.46 2.35 14.41
C GLU A 32 -3.09 1.83 13.13
N ILE A 33 -3.58 0.60 13.20
CA ILE A 33 -4.27 -0.08 12.11
C ILE A 33 -5.45 -0.89 12.63
N SER A 34 -6.57 -0.79 11.92
CA SER A 34 -7.68 -1.73 11.99
C SER A 34 -7.67 -2.57 10.72
N LEU A 35 -7.62 -3.90 10.86
CA LEU A 35 -7.46 -4.85 9.77
C LEU A 35 -8.52 -5.95 9.84
N ARG A 36 -9.22 -6.17 8.73
CA ARG A 36 -10.09 -7.30 8.48
C ARG A 36 -9.45 -8.17 7.40
N ALA A 37 -9.26 -9.44 7.69
CA ALA A 37 -8.71 -10.40 6.76
C ALA A 37 -9.59 -11.65 6.74
N SER A 38 -9.95 -12.10 5.54
CA SER A 38 -10.61 -13.39 5.34
C SER A 38 -9.65 -14.55 5.70
N PRO A 39 -10.15 -15.75 6.02
CA PRO A 39 -9.30 -16.90 6.34
C PRO A 39 -8.27 -17.22 5.24
N ILE A 40 -8.64 -17.05 3.97
CA ILE A 40 -7.72 -17.28 2.85
C ILE A 40 -6.52 -16.33 2.86
N MET A 41 -6.71 -15.07 3.26
CA MET A 41 -5.60 -14.11 3.34
C MET A 41 -4.64 -14.47 4.48
N GLN A 42 -5.13 -15.07 5.57
CA GLN A 42 -4.26 -15.56 6.64
C GLN A 42 -3.36 -16.71 6.17
N LEU A 43 -3.83 -17.56 5.25
CA LEU A 43 -3.00 -18.59 4.60
C LEU A 43 -1.87 -17.98 3.76
N PHE A 44 -2.05 -16.76 3.26
CA PHE A 44 -1.02 -15.98 2.56
C PHE A 44 -0.14 -15.14 3.49
N GLY A 45 -0.22 -15.36 4.81
CA GLY A 45 0.65 -14.72 5.80
C GLY A 45 0.12 -13.39 6.35
N PHE A 46 -1.11 -12.99 6.03
CA PHE A 46 -1.70 -11.79 6.61
C PHE A 46 -2.04 -11.98 8.10
N PRO A 47 -1.95 -10.92 8.93
CA PRO A 47 -2.29 -11.01 10.33
C PRO A 47 -3.78 -11.37 10.53
N PRO A 48 -4.13 -11.98 11.68
CA PRO A 48 -5.52 -12.12 12.10
C PRO A 48 -6.22 -10.75 12.20
N PRO A 49 -7.56 -10.69 12.03
CA PRO A 49 -8.30 -9.46 12.20
C PRO A 49 -8.00 -8.77 13.54
N CYS A 50 -7.87 -7.44 13.50
CA CYS A 50 -7.60 -6.64 14.67
C CYS A 50 -8.21 -5.24 14.53
N LYS A 51 -8.41 -4.59 15.67
CA LYS A 51 -8.91 -3.23 15.75
C LYS A 51 -7.92 -2.40 16.56
N ASP A 52 -7.61 -1.20 16.06
CA ASP A 52 -6.76 -0.18 16.69
C ASP A 52 -5.44 -0.78 17.24
N ALA A 53 -4.83 -1.65 16.45
CA ALA A 53 -3.59 -2.33 16.82
C ALA A 53 -2.38 -1.45 16.49
N PRO A 54 -1.31 -1.49 17.31
CA PRO A 54 -0.05 -0.82 16.99
C PRO A 54 0.50 -1.27 15.62
N LEU A 55 0.92 -0.29 14.83
CA LEU A 55 1.56 -0.47 13.53
C LEU A 55 2.93 0.20 13.55
N TRP A 56 3.97 -0.56 13.19
CA TRP A 56 5.25 0.00 12.77
C TRP A 56 5.41 -0.14 11.27
N PHE A 57 5.59 0.99 10.59
CA PHE A 57 5.85 1.06 9.17
C PHE A 57 7.31 1.44 8.93
N GLY A 58 8.14 0.43 8.67
CA GLY A 58 9.54 0.59 8.29
C GLY A 58 9.69 0.73 6.79
N THR A 59 10.47 1.72 6.36
CA THR A 59 10.84 1.92 4.96
C THR A 59 12.36 1.92 4.82
N ARG A 60 12.85 1.33 3.73
CA ARG A 60 14.23 1.40 3.25
C ARG A 60 14.22 1.57 1.73
N GLU A 61 15.30 2.10 1.16
CA GLU A 61 15.48 2.18 -0.29
C GLU A 61 16.84 1.56 -0.62
N GLU A 62 16.84 0.56 -1.50
CA GLU A 62 18.00 -0.20 -1.97
C GLU A 62 17.96 -0.17 -3.50
N GLU A 63 18.96 0.43 -4.17
CA GLU A 63 19.11 0.40 -5.64
C GLU A 63 17.80 0.67 -6.43
N HIS A 64 17.06 1.71 -6.04
CA HIS A 64 15.75 2.12 -6.60
C HIS A 64 14.54 1.24 -6.26
N VAL A 65 14.74 0.21 -5.44
CA VAL A 65 13.68 -0.61 -4.85
C VAL A 65 13.44 -0.16 -3.41
N ALA A 66 12.21 0.22 -3.13
CA ALA A 66 11.72 0.45 -1.79
C ALA A 66 11.45 -0.89 -1.09
N ILE A 67 11.96 -1.06 0.13
CA ILE A 67 11.56 -2.16 1.00
C ILE A 67 10.63 -1.61 2.06
N TRP A 68 9.40 -2.08 2.07
CA TRP A 68 8.38 -1.72 3.05
C TRP A 68 8.17 -2.88 4.01
N ARG A 69 8.16 -2.58 5.31
CA ARG A 69 7.86 -3.53 6.39
C ARG A 69 6.74 -2.96 7.25
N ARG A 70 5.71 -3.75 7.47
CA ARG A 70 4.57 -3.42 8.31
C ARG A 70 4.51 -4.46 9.43
N GLN A 71 4.97 -4.09 10.62
CA GLN A 71 4.82 -4.93 11.80
C GLN A 71 3.46 -4.63 12.44
N ILE A 72 2.61 -5.65 12.52
CA ILE A 72 1.28 -5.60 13.12
C ILE A 72 1.22 -6.72 14.14
N LYS A 73 1.23 -6.37 15.43
CA LYS A 73 1.33 -7.33 16.53
C LYS A 73 2.54 -8.27 16.35
N ASP A 74 2.31 -9.57 16.20
CA ASP A 74 3.30 -10.64 16.04
C ASP A 74 3.65 -10.94 14.57
N ARG A 75 3.09 -10.19 13.60
CA ARG A 75 3.23 -10.46 12.16
C ARG A 75 3.89 -9.31 11.42
N GLU A 76 4.87 -9.65 10.58
CA GLU A 76 5.49 -8.72 9.65
C GLU A 76 4.96 -8.97 8.24
N LEU A 77 4.49 -7.91 7.57
CA LEU A 77 4.27 -7.90 6.13
C LEU A 77 5.42 -7.15 5.46
N ARG A 78 6.05 -7.77 4.46
CA ARG A 78 7.12 -7.17 3.66
C ARG A 78 6.68 -7.02 2.21
N SER A 79 6.94 -5.86 1.62
CA SER A 79 6.84 -5.66 0.18
C SER A 79 8.06 -4.96 -0.41
N GLU A 80 8.25 -5.21 -1.70
CA GLU A 80 9.22 -4.53 -2.55
C GLU A 80 8.43 -3.62 -3.49
N VAL A 81 8.79 -2.34 -3.55
CA VAL A 81 8.11 -1.35 -4.38
C VAL A 81 9.11 -0.67 -5.31
N TRP A 82 8.84 -0.66 -6.61
CA TRP A 82 9.73 -0.05 -7.59
C TRP A 82 8.95 0.67 -8.69
N GLN A 83 9.68 1.45 -9.49
CA GLN A 83 9.14 2.20 -10.61
C GLN A 83 9.20 1.37 -11.89
N SER A 84 8.12 1.41 -12.67
CA SER A 84 8.09 0.88 -14.04
C SER A 84 7.41 1.91 -14.94
N GLY A 85 8.20 2.71 -15.65
CA GLY A 85 7.70 3.88 -16.37
C GLY A 85 7.10 4.92 -15.42
N ASP A 86 5.85 5.27 -15.65
CA ASP A 86 5.01 6.14 -14.80
C ASP A 86 4.15 5.37 -13.79
N LEU A 87 4.34 4.05 -13.70
CA LEU A 87 3.60 3.17 -12.80
C LEU A 87 4.46 2.81 -11.58
N VAL A 88 3.77 2.57 -10.47
CA VAL A 88 4.34 1.94 -9.28
C VAL A 88 4.07 0.43 -9.35
N VAL A 89 5.06 -0.37 -9.00
CA VAL A 89 4.92 -1.82 -8.90
C VAL A 89 5.21 -2.23 -7.48
N GLU A 90 4.27 -2.91 -6.82
CA GLU A 90 4.44 -3.49 -5.49
C GLU A 90 4.37 -5.01 -5.58
N ARG A 91 5.40 -5.68 -5.08
CA ARG A 91 5.43 -7.12 -4.86
C ARG A 91 5.31 -7.44 -3.39
N MET A 92 4.35 -8.29 -3.05
CA MET A 92 4.18 -8.84 -1.70
C MET A 92 4.00 -10.36 -1.81
N GLY A 93 5.03 -11.10 -1.42
CA GLY A 93 5.09 -12.55 -1.60
C GLY A 93 5.04 -12.95 -3.07
N VAL A 94 4.03 -13.75 -3.44
CA VAL A 94 3.81 -14.26 -4.81
C VAL A 94 2.91 -13.34 -5.65
N VAL A 95 2.40 -12.25 -5.07
CA VAL A 95 1.51 -11.30 -5.75
C VAL A 95 2.31 -10.05 -6.11
N THR A 96 2.17 -9.61 -7.35
CA THR A 96 2.73 -8.34 -7.83
C THR A 96 1.61 -7.51 -8.44
N ILE A 97 1.44 -6.29 -7.95
CA ILE A 97 0.43 -5.33 -8.40
C ILE A 97 1.15 -4.16 -9.06
N THR A 98 0.74 -3.82 -10.28
CA THR A 98 1.17 -2.62 -10.97
C THR A 98 0.02 -1.62 -10.93
N SER A 99 0.29 -0.40 -10.49
CA SER A 99 -0.71 0.63 -10.27
C SER A 99 -0.28 1.99 -10.83
N GLU A 100 -1.26 2.75 -11.30
CA GLU A 100 -1.12 4.16 -11.62
C GLU A 100 -1.36 5.00 -10.37
N LEU A 101 -0.60 6.10 -10.23
CA LEU A 101 -0.73 7.05 -9.12
C LEU A 101 -1.62 8.24 -9.53
N VAL A 102 -2.81 8.30 -8.94
CA VAL A 102 -3.82 9.33 -9.20
C VAL A 102 -3.95 10.25 -8.00
N ILE A 103 -3.90 11.56 -8.22
CA ILE A 103 -4.01 12.57 -7.16
C ILE A 103 -5.35 13.28 -7.30
N ALA A 104 -6.10 13.35 -6.21
CA ALA A 104 -7.34 14.12 -6.13
C ALA A 104 -7.46 14.78 -4.75
N HIS A 105 -7.62 16.11 -4.73
CA HIS A 105 -7.79 16.90 -3.50
C HIS A 105 -6.70 16.63 -2.44
N GLY A 106 -5.44 16.49 -2.85
CA GLY A 106 -4.32 16.20 -1.96
C GLY A 106 -4.22 14.75 -1.48
N ALA A 107 -5.18 13.90 -1.81
CA ALA A 107 -5.13 12.46 -1.55
C ALA A 107 -4.48 11.72 -2.73
N LEU A 108 -3.75 10.66 -2.42
CA LEU A 108 -3.20 9.72 -3.38
C LEU A 108 -4.12 8.51 -3.49
N SER A 109 -4.41 8.06 -4.70
CA SER A 109 -5.06 6.78 -4.97
C SER A 109 -4.18 5.95 -5.90
N GLN A 110 -4.13 4.64 -5.65
CA GLN A 110 -3.42 3.71 -6.53
C GLN A 110 -4.44 2.90 -7.32
N GLU A 111 -4.48 3.12 -8.62
CA GLU A 111 -5.40 2.41 -9.51
C GLU A 111 -4.70 1.24 -10.18
N THR A 112 -5.20 0.02 -9.98
CA THR A 112 -4.59 -1.18 -10.56
C THR A 112 -4.60 -1.13 -12.09
N ARG A 113 -3.43 -1.36 -12.67
CA ARG A 113 -3.17 -1.48 -14.12
C ARG A 113 -2.63 -2.86 -14.51
N GLY A 114 -2.23 -3.69 -13.55
CA GLY A 114 -1.77 -5.05 -13.79
C GLY A 114 -1.68 -5.88 -12.51
N VAL A 115 -1.93 -7.18 -12.62
CA VAL A 115 -1.74 -8.13 -11.52
C VAL A 115 -1.01 -9.36 -12.04
N ARG A 116 0.02 -9.79 -11.32
CA ARG A 116 0.70 -11.06 -11.50
C ARG A 116 0.58 -11.93 -10.26
N PHE A 117 0.42 -13.24 -10.48
CA PHE A 117 0.47 -14.25 -9.44
C PHE A 117 1.53 -15.28 -9.82
N MET A 118 2.51 -15.51 -8.94
CA MET A 118 3.69 -16.34 -9.22
C MET A 118 4.37 -15.92 -10.55
N ASP A 119 4.58 -14.61 -10.72
CA ASP A 119 5.15 -13.97 -11.90
C ASP A 119 4.37 -14.12 -13.23
N MET A 120 3.25 -14.83 -13.24
CA MET A 120 2.36 -14.95 -14.41
C MET A 120 1.30 -13.84 -14.40
N PRO A 121 1.08 -13.14 -15.54
CA PRO A 121 0.02 -12.13 -15.65
C PRO A 121 -1.35 -12.78 -15.53
N LEU A 122 -2.19 -12.22 -14.66
CA LEU A 122 -3.58 -12.65 -14.53
C LEU A 122 -4.45 -11.97 -15.60
N PRO A 123 -5.42 -12.69 -16.20
CA PRO A 123 -6.50 -12.06 -16.96
C PRO A 123 -7.25 -11.03 -16.12
N ARG A 124 -7.65 -9.91 -16.73
CA ARG A 124 -8.34 -8.79 -16.04
C ARG A 124 -9.58 -9.24 -15.26
N ALA A 125 -10.29 -10.26 -15.73
CA ALA A 125 -11.46 -10.82 -15.05
C ALA A 125 -11.13 -11.47 -13.69
N LEU A 126 -9.86 -11.82 -13.44
CA LEU A 126 -9.38 -12.41 -12.18
C LEU A 126 -8.67 -11.40 -11.27
N TRP A 127 -8.55 -10.14 -11.68
CA TRP A 127 -7.89 -9.14 -10.84
C TRP A 127 -8.72 -8.87 -9.59
N PRO A 128 -8.12 -8.93 -8.38
CA PRO A 128 -8.82 -8.41 -7.22
C PRO A 128 -9.14 -6.93 -7.43
N ARG A 129 -10.30 -6.50 -6.94
CA ARG A 129 -10.63 -5.07 -6.93
C ARG A 129 -9.89 -4.45 -5.76
N VAL A 130 -8.88 -3.65 -6.07
CA VAL A 130 -8.08 -2.95 -5.07
C VAL A 130 -8.48 -1.49 -5.06
N THR A 131 -8.83 -0.98 -3.88
CA THR A 131 -8.95 0.45 -3.62
C THR A 131 -7.90 0.78 -2.58
N ALA A 132 -6.92 1.60 -2.93
CA ALA A 132 -5.91 2.09 -2.00
C ALA A 132 -5.92 3.61 -2.05
N ARG A 133 -6.16 4.23 -0.89
CA ARG A 133 -6.22 5.69 -0.73
C ARG A 133 -5.36 6.12 0.44
N GLU A 134 -4.60 7.17 0.23
CA GLU A 134 -3.73 7.80 1.21
C GLU A 134 -4.05 9.30 1.28
N TRP A 135 -4.10 9.88 2.48
CA TRP A 135 -4.37 11.32 2.64
C TRP A 135 -3.75 11.86 3.94
N GLY A 136 -3.57 13.18 4.00
CA GLY A 136 -3.22 13.88 5.23
C GLY A 136 -4.45 14.43 5.92
N ALA A 137 -4.53 14.30 7.24
CA ALA A 137 -5.53 14.98 8.05
C ALA A 137 -4.95 15.31 9.43
N ALA A 138 -5.12 16.55 9.87
CA ALA A 138 -4.72 17.03 11.19
C ALA A 138 -3.26 16.70 11.59
N GLY A 139 -2.31 16.76 10.64
CA GLY A 139 -0.89 16.48 10.91
C GLY A 139 -0.54 14.99 10.95
N THR A 140 -1.48 14.11 10.63
CA THR A 140 -1.25 12.65 10.53
C THR A 140 -1.49 12.13 9.12
N TYR A 141 -0.69 11.14 8.74
CA TYR A 141 -0.88 10.39 7.50
C TYR A 141 -1.94 9.32 7.72
N HIS A 142 -2.92 9.21 6.82
CA HIS A 142 -3.96 8.20 6.86
C HIS A 142 -3.95 7.34 5.61
N PHE A 143 -4.37 6.10 5.77
CA PHE A 143 -4.51 5.15 4.68
C PHE A 143 -5.78 4.32 4.83
N LYS A 144 -6.35 3.92 3.70
CA LYS A 144 -7.46 2.98 3.60
C LYS A 144 -7.30 2.13 2.37
N ILE A 145 -7.18 0.83 2.60
CA ILE A 145 -7.01 -0.18 1.56
C ILE A 145 -8.12 -1.21 1.68
N GLU A 146 -8.74 -1.55 0.56
CA GLU A 146 -9.69 -2.65 0.46
C GLU A 146 -9.36 -3.49 -0.77
N VAL A 147 -9.32 -4.81 -0.58
CA VAL A 147 -9.08 -5.83 -1.59
C VAL A 147 -10.29 -6.75 -1.61
N ARG A 148 -10.99 -6.78 -2.74
CA ARG A 148 -12.15 -7.66 -2.94
C ARG A 148 -11.87 -8.73 -3.99
N ALA A 149 -12.53 -9.87 -3.83
CA ALA A 149 -12.53 -10.92 -4.83
C ALA A 149 -13.13 -10.41 -6.16
N PRO A 150 -12.60 -10.85 -7.32
CA PRO A 150 -13.06 -10.39 -8.63
C PRO A 150 -14.54 -10.66 -8.91
N ILE A 151 -15.04 -11.83 -8.51
CA ILE A 151 -16.32 -12.39 -8.98
C ILE A 151 -17.47 -12.16 -7.98
N PHE A 152 -17.23 -12.33 -6.67
CA PHE A 152 -18.30 -12.37 -5.67
C PHE A 152 -18.39 -11.13 -4.77
N ASP A 153 -17.66 -10.05 -5.09
CA ASP A 153 -17.59 -8.81 -4.30
C ASP A 153 -17.28 -9.02 -2.80
N VAL A 154 -16.72 -10.19 -2.47
CA VAL A 154 -16.33 -10.56 -1.11
C VAL A 154 -15.07 -9.79 -0.73
N VAL A 155 -15.10 -9.11 0.41
CA VAL A 155 -13.92 -8.46 0.98
C VAL A 155 -12.93 -9.53 1.44
N LEU A 156 -11.78 -9.59 0.78
CA LEU A 156 -10.70 -10.52 1.13
C LEU A 156 -9.83 -9.92 2.23
N LEU A 157 -9.53 -8.63 2.12
CA LEU A 157 -8.70 -7.86 3.03
C LEU A 157 -9.20 -6.42 3.03
N ALA A 158 -9.35 -5.81 4.19
CA ALA A 158 -9.59 -4.38 4.31
C ALA A 158 -8.85 -3.86 5.53
N TYR A 159 -8.10 -2.79 5.37
CA TYR A 159 -7.41 -2.16 6.48
C TYR A 159 -7.36 -0.66 6.33
N GLU A 160 -7.44 0.02 7.46
CA GLU A 160 -7.34 1.47 7.54
C GLU A 160 -6.61 1.84 8.82
N GLY A 161 -6.01 3.02 8.82
CA GLY A 161 -5.19 3.45 9.93
C GLY A 161 -4.53 4.78 9.69
N TRP A 162 -3.59 5.09 10.57
CA TRP A 162 -2.84 6.33 10.52
C TRP A 162 -1.40 6.12 10.98
N LEU A 163 -0.51 7.01 10.58
CA LEU A 163 0.90 7.07 10.98
C LEU A 163 1.28 8.50 11.33
N ARG A 164 2.22 8.63 12.27
CA ARG A 164 2.92 9.90 12.49
C ARG A 164 3.95 10.08 11.36
N PRO A 165 3.92 11.19 10.61
CA PRO A 165 4.81 11.44 9.48
C PRO A 165 6.30 11.42 9.84
#